data_AF-A0A962UH82-F1
#
_entry.id   AF-A0A962UH82-F1
#
_cell.length_a   1.000
_cell.length_b   1.000
_cell.length_c   1.000
_cell.angle_alpha   90.00
_cell.angle_beta   90.00
_cell.angle_gamma   90.00
#
_symmetry.space_group_name_H-M   'P 1'
#
loop_
_entity.id
_entity.type
_entity.pdbx_description
1 polymer ?
#
loop_
_entity_poly.entity_id
_entity_poly.type
_entity_poly.pdbx_seq_one_letter_code
_entity_poly.pdbx_strand_id
1 'polypeptide(L)'
;MYQRGWNKQEVVDLYEFMDWLLVLPETLEAAYLDEVQELEENAKMRYISSAERLGMKRGEEKGLQQGLQQGLQQGLQQGLQQGLQQGLQQGITLLLRRQLWKRFGELPDWVEARLAEGTPTQLEQWAEQVLDAATLEAVFRE
;
A
#
# COMPACT_ATOMS: atom_id res chain seq x y z
N MET A 1 28.95 -45.54 -3.72
CA MET A 1 29.42 -46.66 -2.90
C MET A 1 29.90 -47.85 -3.74
N TYR A 2 29.14 -48.36 -4.73
CA TYR A 2 29.59 -49.47 -5.59
C TYR A 2 30.81 -49.18 -6.51
N GLN A 3 31.12 -47.91 -6.80
CA GLN A 3 32.33 -47.54 -7.56
C GLN A 3 33.63 -47.56 -6.73
N ARG A 4 33.56 -47.90 -5.42
CA ARG A 4 34.73 -48.02 -4.53
C ARG A 4 35.07 -49.48 -4.17
N GLY A 5 34.46 -50.46 -4.83
CA GLY A 5 34.73 -51.88 -4.60
C GLY A 5 34.00 -52.51 -3.40
N TRP A 6 33.03 -51.79 -2.82
CA TRP A 6 32.28 -52.27 -1.65
C TRP A 6 31.27 -53.33 -2.08
N ASN A 7 31.27 -54.45 -1.37
CA ASN A 7 30.30 -55.52 -1.58
C ASN A 7 28.95 -55.17 -0.93
N LYS A 8 27.90 -55.91 -1.31
CA LYS A 8 26.53 -55.61 -0.89
C LYS A 8 26.37 -55.62 0.65
N GLN A 9 27.12 -56.48 1.36
CA GLN A 9 27.08 -56.57 2.81
C GLN A 9 27.70 -55.32 3.45
N GLU A 10 28.84 -54.84 2.97
CA GLU A 10 29.48 -53.62 3.48
C GLU A 10 28.62 -52.36 3.28
N VAL A 11 27.81 -52.33 2.22
CA VAL A 11 26.85 -51.24 2.00
C VAL A 11 25.69 -51.34 2.99
N VAL A 12 25.17 -52.55 3.25
CA VAL A 12 24.08 -52.78 4.22
C VAL A 12 24.56 -52.48 5.65
N ASP A 13 25.73 -52.97 6.04
CA ASP A 13 26.32 -52.74 7.36
C ASP A 13 26.54 -51.24 7.63
N LEU A 14 26.90 -50.47 6.59
CA LEU A 14 27.01 -49.01 6.69
C LEU A 14 25.64 -48.35 6.89
N TYR A 15 24.60 -48.82 6.20
CA TYR A 15 23.24 -48.29 6.38
C TYR A 15 22.68 -48.67 7.75
N GLU A 16 22.91 -49.90 8.24
CA GLU A 16 22.55 -50.31 9.60
C GLU A 16 23.30 -49.49 10.65
N PHE A 17 24.59 -49.22 10.43
CA PHE A 17 25.38 -48.34 11.30
C PHE A 17 24.85 -46.90 11.27
N MET A 18 24.49 -46.37 10.10
CA MET A 18 23.90 -45.03 9.98
C MET A 18 22.52 -44.97 10.62
N ASP A 19 21.67 -45.98 10.45
CA ASP A 19 20.36 -46.06 11.09
C ASP A 19 20.51 -46.15 12.62
N TRP A 20 21.51 -46.87 13.12
CA TRP A 20 21.85 -46.90 14.55
C TRP A 20 22.42 -45.57 15.07
N LEU A 21 23.15 -44.83 14.23
CA LEU A 21 23.66 -43.49 14.55
C LEU A 21 22.54 -42.42 14.52
N LEU A 22 21.47 -42.66 13.74
CA LEU A 22 20.32 -41.77 13.58
C LEU A 22 19.21 -42.03 14.62
N VAL A 23 19.21 -43.20 15.27
CA VAL A 23 18.39 -43.48 16.46
C VAL A 23 19.19 -43.08 17.68
N LEU A 24 18.94 -41.88 18.18
CA LEU A 24 19.49 -41.44 19.46
C LEU A 24 19.05 -42.41 20.57
N PRO A 25 19.98 -43.01 21.34
CA PRO A 25 19.61 -43.75 22.55
C PRO A 25 18.77 -42.86 23.46
N GLU A 26 17.73 -43.40 24.11
CA GLU A 26 16.76 -42.62 24.91
C GLU A 26 17.42 -41.68 25.93
N THR A 27 18.59 -42.07 26.46
CA THR A 27 19.37 -41.27 27.41
C THR A 27 20.04 -40.04 26.78
N LEU A 28 20.48 -40.14 25.53
CA LEU A 28 21.08 -39.04 24.78
C LEU A 28 20.02 -38.16 24.14
N GLU A 29 18.86 -38.71 23.77
CA GLU A 29 17.70 -37.94 23.32
C GLU A 29 17.19 -37.04 24.45
N ALA A 30 17.06 -37.58 25.66
CA ALA A 30 16.70 -36.81 26.84
C ALA A 30 17.75 -35.72 27.13
N ALA A 31 19.04 -36.04 27.10
CA ALA A 31 20.11 -35.07 27.32
C ALA A 31 20.14 -33.95 26.27
N TYR A 32 19.87 -34.27 25.00
CA TYR A 32 19.77 -33.29 23.91
C TYR A 32 18.56 -32.37 24.08
N LEU A 33 17.40 -32.92 24.48
CA LEU A 33 16.20 -32.13 24.74
C LEU A 33 16.40 -31.19 25.94
N ASP A 34 17.03 -31.67 27.01
CA ASP A 34 17.39 -30.85 28.17
C ASP A 34 18.35 -29.72 27.78
N GLU A 35 19.37 -30.00 26.97
CA GLU A 35 20.35 -29.00 26.51
C GLU A 35 19.73 -27.95 25.58
N VAL A 36 18.82 -28.35 24.68
CA VAL A 36 18.05 -27.42 23.85
C VAL A 36 17.15 -26.54 24.72
N GLN A 37 16.49 -27.11 25.73
CA GLN A 37 15.64 -26.35 26.64
C GLN A 37 16.46 -25.36 27.50
N GLU A 38 17.64 -25.76 27.97
CA GLU A 38 18.56 -24.91 28.73
C GLU A 38 19.12 -23.78 27.86
N LEU A 39 19.38 -24.03 26.57
CA LEU A 39 19.76 -23.01 25.59
C LEU A 39 18.62 -22.03 25.29
N GLU A 40 17.37 -22.50 25.19
CA GLU A 40 16.20 -21.63 25.00
C GLU A 40 15.94 -20.74 26.23
N GLU A 41 16.11 -21.27 27.43
CA GLU A 41 15.97 -20.52 28.69
C GLU A 41 17.12 -19.51 28.89
N ASN A 42 18.37 -19.91 28.64
CA ASN A 42 19.54 -19.05 28.85
C ASN A 42 19.71 -17.98 27.76
N ALA A 43 19.40 -18.28 26.50
CA ALA A 43 19.56 -17.33 25.39
C ALA A 43 18.35 -16.38 25.24
N LYS A 44 17.22 -16.65 25.92
CA LYS A 44 15.93 -15.94 25.72
C LYS A 44 15.50 -15.85 24.25
N MET A 45 15.99 -16.74 23.39
CA MET A 45 15.70 -16.76 21.96
C MET A 45 15.04 -18.09 21.63
N ARG A 46 13.71 -18.06 21.51
CA ARG A 46 12.89 -19.17 21.01
C ARG A 46 13.43 -19.68 19.67
N TYR A 47 13.66 -20.98 19.53
CA TYR A 47 14.05 -21.54 18.25
C TYR A 47 12.91 -21.40 17.23
N ILE A 48 13.13 -20.60 16.18
CA ILE A 48 12.19 -20.49 15.05
C ILE A 48 12.62 -21.53 14.02
N SER A 49 11.74 -22.48 13.71
CA SER A 49 11.99 -23.50 12.69
C SER A 49 12.21 -22.88 11.30
N SER A 50 12.85 -23.62 10.40
CA SER A 50 13.01 -23.18 9.00
C SER A 50 11.66 -22.93 8.30
N ALA A 51 10.64 -23.70 8.65
CA ALA A 51 9.27 -23.52 8.19
C ALA A 51 8.64 -22.22 8.71
N GLU A 52 8.79 -21.91 10.00
CA GLU A 52 8.30 -20.65 10.57
C GLU A 52 9.03 -19.43 9.99
N ARG A 53 10.36 -19.48 9.82
CA ARG A 53 11.13 -18.41 9.17
C ARG A 53 10.64 -18.15 7.74
N LEU A 54 10.39 -19.20 6.97
CA LEU A 54 9.86 -19.09 5.62
C LEU A 54 8.43 -18.53 5.62
N GLY A 55 7.61 -18.92 6.60
CA GLY A 55 6.26 -18.39 6.81
C GLY A 55 6.27 -16.89 7.10
N MET A 56 7.14 -16.43 8.03
CA MET A 56 7.30 -15.02 8.37
C MET A 56 7.74 -14.21 7.16
N LYS A 57 8.78 -14.64 6.45
CA LYS A 57 9.26 -13.94 5.25
C LYS A 57 8.18 -13.81 4.17
N ARG A 58 7.43 -14.89 3.91
CA ARG A 58 6.31 -14.86 2.97
C ARG A 58 5.17 -13.94 3.45
N GLY A 59 4.91 -13.92 4.76
CA GLY A 59 3.93 -13.03 5.37
C GLY A 59 4.30 -11.57 5.20
N GLU A 60 5.56 -11.23 5.47
CA GLU A 60 6.11 -9.88 5.27
C GLU A 60 6.07 -9.45 3.81
N GLU A 61 6.53 -10.30 2.88
CA GLU A 61 6.48 -10.02 1.44
C GLU A 61 5.05 -9.78 0.96
N LYS A 62 4.10 -10.64 1.35
CA LYS A 62 2.68 -10.48 1.01
C LYS A 62 2.08 -9.23 1.64
N GLY A 63 2.35 -8.98 2.92
CA GLY A 63 1.84 -7.82 3.64
C GLY A 63 2.35 -6.52 3.04
N LEU A 64 3.63 -6.46 2.68
CA LEU A 64 4.23 -5.31 2.00
C LEU A 64 3.61 -5.10 0.62
N GLN A 65 3.47 -6.17 -0.17
CA GLN A 65 2.88 -6.10 -1.50
C GLN A 65 1.42 -5.62 -1.45
N GLN A 66 0.63 -6.18 -0.53
CA GLN A 66 -0.77 -5.78 -0.33
C GLN A 66 -0.89 -4.34 0.17
N GLY A 67 -0.08 -3.96 1.18
CA GLY A 67 -0.07 -2.61 1.72
C GLY A 67 0.32 -1.56 0.68
N LEU A 68 1.34 -1.84 -0.14
CA LEU A 68 1.77 -0.95 -1.22
C LEU A 68 0.69 -0.84 -2.31
N GLN A 69 0.08 -1.96 -2.70
CA GLN A 69 -0.98 -1.95 -3.71
C GLN A 69 -2.21 -1.17 -3.24
N GLN A 70 -2.66 -1.40 -2.00
CA GLN A 70 -3.80 -0.70 -1.42
C GLN A 70 -3.49 0.79 -1.22
N GLY A 71 -2.33 1.12 -0.67
CA GLY A 71 -1.91 2.50 -0.44
C GLY A 71 -1.78 3.28 -1.76
N LEU A 72 -1.20 2.68 -2.79
CA LEU A 72 -1.09 3.31 -4.10
C LEU A 72 -2.45 3.48 -4.78
N GLN A 73 -3.33 2.48 -4.70
CA GLN A 73 -4.67 2.57 -5.27
C GLN A 73 -5.50 3.67 -4.59
N GLN A 74 -5.50 3.71 -3.26
CA GLN A 74 -6.23 4.73 -2.48
C GLN A 74 -5.65 6.13 -2.73
N GLY A 75 -4.33 6.26 -2.69
CA GLY A 75 -3.65 7.54 -2.92
C GLY A 75 -3.90 8.08 -4.33
N LEU A 76 -3.85 7.22 -5.35
CA LEU A 76 -4.12 7.61 -6.73
C LEU A 76 -5.59 7.97 -6.94
N GLN A 77 -6.52 7.21 -6.36
CA GLN A 77 -7.94 7.51 -6.47
C GLN A 77 -8.29 8.86 -5.82
N GLN A 78 -7.80 9.11 -4.60
CA GLN A 78 -8.04 10.37 -3.89
C GLN A 78 -7.37 11.54 -4.62
N GLY A 79 -6.11 11.38 -5.02
CA GLY A 79 -5.37 12.43 -5.72
C GLY A 79 -6.01 12.80 -7.06
N LEU A 80 -6.46 11.80 -7.83
CA LEU A 80 -7.10 12.03 -9.12
C LEU A 80 -8.49 12.68 -8.94
N GLN A 81 -9.26 12.26 -7.94
CA GLN A 81 -10.57 12.87 -7.67
C GLN A 81 -10.43 14.35 -7.23
N GLN A 82 -9.50 14.64 -6.31
CA GLN A 82 -9.24 16.01 -5.87
C GLN A 82 -8.69 16.87 -7.02
N GLY A 83 -7.73 16.34 -7.78
CA GLY A 83 -7.14 17.05 -8.92
C GLY A 83 -8.16 17.36 -10.02
N LEU A 84 -9.05 16.41 -10.35
CA LEU A 84 -10.13 16.65 -11.32
C LEU A 84 -11.13 17.69 -10.81
N GLN A 85 -11.57 17.62 -9.55
CA GLN A 85 -12.49 18.61 -8.99
C GLN A 85 -11.90 20.02 -8.99
N GLN A 86 -10.65 20.17 -8.54
CA GLN A 86 -9.95 21.45 -8.55
C GLN A 86 -9.75 21.96 -9.98
N GLY A 87 -9.36 21.10 -10.91
CA GLY A 87 -9.17 21.45 -12.31
C GLY A 87 -10.45 21.90 -13.00
N LEU A 88 -11.57 21.22 -12.74
CA LEU A 88 -12.89 21.61 -13.24
C LEU A 88 -13.32 22.96 -12.67
N GLN A 89 -13.19 23.15 -11.35
CA GLN A 89 -13.56 24.41 -10.69
C GLN A 89 -12.73 25.58 -11.26
N GLN A 90 -11.41 25.44 -11.33
CA GLN A 90 -10.53 26.45 -11.91
C GLN A 90 -10.89 26.73 -13.38
N GLY A 91 -11.21 25.69 -14.16
CA GLY A 91 -11.65 25.81 -15.54
C GLY A 91 -12.93 26.63 -15.68
N ILE A 92 -13.96 26.34 -14.88
CA ILE A 92 -15.22 27.09 -14.86
C ILE A 92 -14.97 28.54 -14.45
N THR A 93 -14.21 28.77 -13.36
CA THR A 93 -13.87 30.12 -12.90
C THR A 93 -13.16 30.94 -13.98
N LEU A 94 -12.18 30.36 -14.67
CA LEU A 94 -11.45 31.03 -15.75
C LEU A 94 -12.36 31.38 -16.94
N LEU A 95 -13.26 30.48 -17.32
CA LEU A 95 -14.23 30.73 -18.39
C LEU A 95 -15.24 31.80 -17.99
N LEU A 96 -15.77 31.72 -16.77
CA LEU A 96 -16.72 32.68 -16.25
C LEU A 96 -16.11 34.08 -16.15
N ARG A 97 -14.87 34.19 -15.63
CA ARG A 97 -14.11 35.45 -15.62
C ARG A 97 -14.00 36.06 -17.03
N ARG A 98 -13.63 35.24 -18.03
CA ARG A 98 -13.53 35.70 -19.43
C ARG A 98 -14.87 36.17 -20.00
N GLN A 99 -15.96 35.47 -19.68
CA GLN A 99 -17.30 35.84 -20.11
C GLN A 99 -17.75 37.16 -19.48
N LEU A 100 -17.58 37.30 -18.17
CA LEU A 100 -17.89 38.52 -17.43
C LEU A 100 -17.09 39.70 -18.01
N TRP A 101 -15.79 39.51 -18.23
CA TRP A 101 -14.95 40.56 -18.80
C TRP A 101 -15.40 40.96 -20.20
N LYS A 102 -15.78 39.99 -21.04
CA LYS A 102 -16.24 40.26 -22.41
C LYS A 102 -17.59 40.97 -22.45
N ARG A 103 -18.51 40.69 -21.53
CA ARG A 103 -19.86 41.29 -21.50
C ARG A 103 -19.89 42.64 -20.77
N PHE A 104 -19.17 42.76 -19.66
CA PHE A 104 -19.27 43.89 -18.74
C PHE A 104 -18.01 44.76 -18.67
N GLY A 105 -16.90 44.33 -19.29
CA GLY A 105 -15.64 45.08 -19.28
C GLY A 105 -14.79 44.77 -18.05
N GLU A 106 -14.15 45.79 -17.50
CA GLU A 106 -13.27 45.63 -16.33
C GLU A 106 -14.05 45.08 -15.13
N LEU A 107 -13.49 44.06 -14.47
CA LEU A 107 -14.14 43.38 -13.36
C LEU A 107 -13.72 44.04 -12.03
N PRO A 108 -14.67 44.52 -11.22
CA PRO A 108 -14.38 45.04 -9.89
C PRO A 108 -13.79 43.96 -8.97
N ASP A 109 -13.00 44.37 -7.97
CA ASP A 109 -12.35 43.46 -7.01
C ASP A 109 -13.32 42.51 -6.29
N TRP A 110 -14.54 42.97 -6.02
CA TRP A 110 -15.56 42.15 -5.36
C TRP A 110 -16.01 40.97 -6.24
N VAL A 111 -16.00 41.12 -7.57
CA VAL A 111 -16.32 40.04 -8.52
C VAL A 111 -15.22 38.98 -8.49
N GLU A 112 -13.97 39.42 -8.50
CA GLU A 112 -12.81 38.52 -8.42
C GLU A 112 -12.79 37.74 -7.10
N ALA A 113 -13.12 38.38 -5.97
CA ALA A 113 -13.28 37.72 -4.69
C ALA A 113 -14.39 36.65 -4.72
N ARG A 114 -15.55 36.97 -5.30
CA ARG A 114 -16.67 36.03 -5.45
C ARG A 114 -16.31 34.83 -6.32
N LEU A 115 -15.61 35.04 -7.43
CA LEU A 115 -15.14 33.97 -8.31
C LEU A 115 -14.11 33.05 -7.63
N ALA A 116 -13.29 33.58 -6.73
CA ALA A 116 -12.31 32.81 -5.97
C ALA A 116 -12.94 31.98 -4.84
N GLU A 117 -13.96 32.52 -4.16
CA GLU A 117 -14.65 31.86 -3.05
C GLU A 117 -15.85 30.99 -3.49
N GLY A 118 -16.25 31.09 -4.77
CA GLY A 118 -17.39 30.39 -5.32
C GLY A 118 -17.28 28.87 -5.23
N THR A 119 -18.32 28.24 -4.67
CA THR A 119 -18.47 26.78 -4.70
C THR A 119 -18.76 26.29 -6.12
N PRO A 120 -18.49 25.01 -6.46
CA PRO A 120 -18.78 24.47 -7.79
C PRO A 120 -20.20 24.74 -8.28
N THR A 121 -21.19 24.57 -7.40
CA THR A 121 -22.60 24.83 -7.72
C THR A 121 -22.90 26.31 -7.98
N GLN A 122 -22.30 27.21 -7.19
CA GLN A 122 -22.44 28.65 -7.43
C GLN A 122 -21.79 29.06 -8.75
N LEU A 123 -20.61 28.52 -9.07
CA LEU A 123 -19.92 28.81 -10.32
C LEU A 123 -20.72 28.34 -11.54
N GLU A 124 -21.38 27.18 -11.46
CA GLU A 124 -22.31 26.70 -12.49
C GLU A 124 -23.52 27.63 -12.64
N GLN A 125 -24.16 28.00 -11.52
CA GLN A 125 -25.30 28.92 -11.52
C GLN A 125 -24.93 30.29 -12.12
N TRP A 126 -23.79 30.86 -11.73
CA TRP A 126 -23.31 32.13 -12.29
C TRP A 126 -22.96 31.99 -13.78
N ALA A 127 -22.47 30.83 -14.23
CA ALA A 127 -22.20 30.57 -15.64
C ALA A 127 -23.46 30.49 -16.50
N GLU A 128 -24.60 30.11 -15.93
CA GLU A 128 -25.90 30.22 -16.61
C GLU A 128 -26.42 31.66 -16.56
N GLN A 129 -26.41 32.28 -15.37
CA GLN A 129 -26.92 33.64 -15.19
C GLN A 129 -26.13 34.69 -15.99
N VAL A 130 -24.83 34.49 -16.22
CA VAL A 130 -24.00 35.37 -17.05
C VAL A 130 -24.44 35.43 -18.52
N LEU A 131 -25.30 34.53 -18.99
CA LEU A 131 -25.81 34.60 -20.36
C LEU A 131 -26.99 35.56 -20.49
N ASP A 132 -27.85 35.63 -19.47
CA ASP A 132 -29.10 36.39 -19.50
C ASP A 132 -29.04 37.72 -18.74
N ALA A 133 -28.17 37.82 -17.72
CA ALA A 133 -28.11 38.99 -16.86
C ALA A 133 -27.68 40.26 -17.62
N ALA A 134 -28.27 41.39 -17.24
CA ALA A 134 -27.94 42.72 -17.79
C ALA A 134 -26.84 43.45 -17.00
N THR A 135 -26.53 43.05 -15.77
CA THR A 135 -25.48 43.64 -14.92
C THR A 135 -24.73 42.57 -14.14
N LEU A 136 -23.55 42.91 -13.61
CA LEU A 136 -22.74 42.02 -12.78
C LEU A 136 -23.52 41.58 -11.52
N GLU A 137 -24.22 42.48 -10.85
CA GLU A 137 -24.99 42.18 -9.64
C GLU A 137 -26.11 41.17 -9.90
N ALA A 138 -26.70 41.19 -11.10
CA ALA A 138 -27.72 40.22 -11.48
C ALA A 138 -27.15 38.82 -11.75
N VAL A 139 -25.85 38.69 -12.08
CA VAL A 139 -25.16 37.40 -12.25
C VAL A 139 -24.83 36.73 -10.91
N PHE A 140 -24.68 37.51 -9.85
CA PHE A 140 -24.29 37.01 -8.54
C PHE A 140 -25.47 36.99 -7.54
N ARG A 141 -26.72 37.03 -8.03
CA ARG A 141 -27.90 36.88 -7.17
C ARG A 141 -28.10 35.40 -6.82
N GLU A 142 -28.24 35.15 -5.51
CA GLU A 142 -28.57 33.84 -4.95
C GLU A 142 -29.92 33.31 -5.46
#